data_AF-A0A162UVT4-F1
#
_entry.id   AF-A0A162UVT4-F1
#
_cell.length_a   1.000
_cell.length_b   1.000
_cell.length_c   1.000
_cell.angle_alpha   90.00
_cell.angle_beta   90.00
_cell.angle_gamma   90.00
#
_symmetry.space_group_name_H-M   'P 1'
#
loop_
_entity.id
_entity.type
_entity.pdbx_description
1 polymer ?
#
loop_
_entity_poly.entity_id
_entity_poly.type
_entity_poly.pdbx_seq_one_letter_code
_entity_poly.pdbx_strand_id
1 'polypeptide(L)' 'MSKLKKIAYPVENNQFIYVPKRAIDLIYKTAIITNQYTVGGKGGKLVIEYQSKSGGSHGVMEINDMGPDEPKNKKKN' A
#
# COMPACT_ATOMS: atom_id res chain seq x y z
N MET A 1 4.20 2.59 -21.49
CA MET A 1 4.52 2.21 -20.10
C MET A 1 3.37 1.40 -19.52
N SER A 2 3.63 0.22 -18.95
CA SER A 2 2.59 -0.62 -18.34
C SER A 2 1.97 0.08 -17.12
N LYS A 3 0.64 0.03 -16.97
CA LYS A 3 -0.07 0.64 -15.84
C LYS A 3 0.40 0.00 -14.53
N LEU A 4 0.76 0.81 -13.54
CA LEU A 4 1.09 0.33 -12.19
C LEU A 4 -0.07 -0.52 -11.64
N LYS A 5 0.20 -1.79 -11.34
CA LYS A 5 -0.77 -2.68 -10.70
C LYS A 5 -0.97 -2.25 -9.25
N LYS A 6 -2.19 -1.84 -8.92
CA LYS A 6 -2.61 -1.51 -7.55
C LYS A 6 -3.43 -2.64 -6.93
N ILE A 7 -3.38 -2.75 -5.61
CA ILE A 7 -4.15 -3.72 -4.80
C ILE A 7 -4.95 -2.97 -3.73
N ALA A 8 -6.13 -3.50 -3.40
CA ALA A 8 -6.86 -3.09 -2.21
C ALA A 8 -6.18 -3.75 -1.00
N TYR A 9 -5.43 -2.96 -0.23
CA TYR A 9 -4.75 -3.44 0.96
C TYR A 9 -5.66 -3.20 2.18
N PRO A 10 -5.96 -4.25 2.97
CA PRO A 10 -6.83 -4.12 4.13
C PRO A 10 -6.11 -3.32 5.23
N VAL A 11 -6.83 -2.38 5.83
CA VAL A 11 -6.35 -1.58 6.96
C VAL A 11 -7.34 -1.68 8.12
N GLU A 12 -6.96 -1.14 9.28
CA GLU A 12 -7.82 -1.12 10.46
C GLU A 12 -9.21 -0.51 10.14
N ASN A 13 -10.24 -0.94 10.87
CA ASN A 13 -11.64 -0.51 10.71
C ASN A 13 -12.34 -0.95 9.40
N ASN A 14 -11.98 -2.12 8.83
CA ASN A 14 -12.61 -2.66 7.61
C ASN A 14 -12.50 -1.73 6.38
N GLN A 15 -11.54 -0.82 6.38
CA GLN A 15 -11.28 0.06 5.25
C GLN A 15 -10.19 -0.54 4.34
N PHE A 16 -10.15 -0.05 3.10
CA PHE A 16 -9.14 -0.42 2.12
C PHE A 16 -8.39 0.81 1.65
N ILE A 17 -7.07 0.66 1.53
CA ILE A 17 -6.21 1.64 0.85
C ILE A 17 -5.66 1.03 -0.42
N TYR A 18 -5.63 1.80 -1.51
CA TYR A 18 -5.19 1.28 -2.80
C TYR A 18 -3.73 1.62 -3.04
N VAL A 19 -2.86 0.62 -2.99
CA VAL A 19 -1.40 0.82 -3.03
C VAL A 19 -0.74 0.01 -4.14
N PRO A 20 0.46 0.40 -4.63
CA PRO A 20 1.19 -0.38 -5.62
C PRO A 20 1.54 -1.78 -5.09
N LYS A 21 1.10 -2.83 -5.79
CA LYS A 21 1.38 -4.22 -5.41
C LYS A 21 2.88 -4.46 -5.22
N ARG A 22 3.68 -3.91 -6.13
CA ARG A 22 5.13 -4.10 -6.14
C ARG A 22 5.81 -3.54 -4.89
N ALA A 23 5.31 -2.45 -4.31
CA ALA A 23 5.86 -1.88 -3.08
C ALA A 23 5.61 -2.82 -1.90
N ILE A 24 4.37 -3.32 -1.79
CA ILE A 24 3.97 -4.28 -0.77
C ILE A 24 4.75 -5.60 -0.89
N ASP A 25 4.79 -6.20 -2.08
CA ASP A 25 5.54 -7.44 -2.30
C ASP A 25 7.03 -7.29 -1.92
N LEU A 26 7.64 -6.15 -2.26
CA LEU A 26 9.05 -5.89 -2.00
C LEU A 26 9.33 -5.77 -0.51
N ILE A 27 8.48 -5.05 0.24
CA ILE A 27 8.70 -4.89 1.69
C ILE A 27 8.52 -6.21 2.43
N TYR A 28 7.49 -7.00 2.11
CA TYR A 28 7.32 -8.34 2.71
C TYR A 28 8.49 -9.28 2.40
N LYS A 29 9.10 -9.15 1.22
CA LYS A 29 10.27 -9.95 0.84
C LYS A 29 11.52 -9.55 1.63
N THR A 30 11.75 -8.27 1.84
CA THR A 30 13.03 -7.72 2.32
C THR A 30 13.04 -7.39 3.81
N ALA A 31 11.86 -7.25 4.43
CA ALA A 31 11.72 -6.79 5.81
C ALA A 31 10.64 -7.58 6.57
N ILE A 32 10.69 -7.46 7.89
CA ILE A 32 9.64 -7.87 8.83
C ILE A 32 8.85 -6.62 9.18
N ILE A 33 7.55 -6.61 8.91
CA ILE A 33 6.67 -5.49 9.26
C ILE A 33 6.44 -5.53 10.76
N THR A 34 6.79 -4.46 11.46
CA THR A 34 6.62 -4.32 12.92
C THR A 34 5.33 -3.61 13.26
N ASN A 35 4.92 -2.63 12.44
CA ASN A 35 3.68 -1.88 12.63
C ASN A 35 3.16 -1.38 11.28
N GLN A 36 1.84 -1.19 11.18
CA GLN A 36 1.20 -0.63 9.99
C GLN A 36 -0.04 0.17 10.38
N TYR A 37 -0.18 1.38 9.85
CA TYR A 37 -1.34 2.23 10.12
C TYR A 37 -1.60 3.19 8.95
N THR A 38 -2.78 3.79 8.94
CA THR A 38 -3.15 4.80 7.93
C THR A 38 -3.14 6.20 8.52
N VAL A 39 -2.73 7.18 7.73
CA VAL A 39 -2.73 8.60 8.09
C VAL A 39 -3.54 9.36 7.04
N GLY A 40 -4.49 10.19 7.46
CA GLY A 40 -5.24 11.09 6.57
C GLY A 40 -6.56 10.57 6.01
N GLY A 41 -7.08 9.41 6.44
CA GLY A 41 -8.40 8.92 6.03
C GLY A 41 -8.52 8.61 4.54
N LYS A 42 -9.65 8.99 3.90
CA LYS A 42 -9.87 8.81 2.44
C LYS A 42 -8.88 9.67 1.64
N GLY A 43 -8.01 9.05 0.86
CA GLY A 43 -6.94 9.74 0.12
C GLY A 43 -5.67 10.00 0.95
N GLY A 44 -5.52 9.29 2.07
CA GLY A 44 -4.36 9.36 2.94
C GLY A 44 -3.17 8.53 2.45
N LYS A 45 -2.37 8.04 3.40
CA LYS A 45 -1.21 7.18 3.16
C LYS A 45 -1.19 5.99 4.11
N LEU A 46 -0.66 4.87 3.64
CA LEU A 46 -0.27 3.72 4.44
C LEU A 46 1.15 3.96 4.95
N VAL A 47 1.34 3.89 6.26
CA VAL A 47 2.65 3.93 6.90
C VAL A 47 2.98 2.51 7.36
N ILE A 48 4.14 2.00 6.95
CA ILE A 48 4.66 0.69 7.30
C ILE A 48 5.99 0.88 8.03
N GLU A 49 6.02 0.50 9.29
CA GLU A 49 7.25 0.39 10.06
C GLU A 49 7.79 -1.02 9.93
N TYR A 50 9.08 -1.14 9.70
CA TYR A 50 9.69 -2.43 9.41
C TYR A 50 11.12 -2.53 9.94
N GLN A 51 11.54 -3.77 10.15
CA GLN A 51 12.92 -4.14 10.42
C GLN A 51 13.47 -4.93 9.23
N SER A 52 14.67 -4.59 8.77
CA SER A 52 15.32 -5.35 7.68
C SER A 52 15.56 -6.81 8.10
N LYS A 53 15.35 -7.76 7.18
CA LYS A 53 15.72 -9.17 7.42
C LYS A 53 17.24 -9.39 7.37
N SER A 54 17.97 -8.53 6.65
CA SER A 54 19.41 -8.66 6.42
C SER A 54 20.28 -7.86 7.39
N GLY A 55 19.68 -7.19 8.39
CA GLY A 55 20.39 -6.42 9.42
C GLY A 55 19.45 -5.81 10.44
N GLY A 56 19.96 -5.34 11.58
CA GLY A 56 19.14 -4.81 12.69
C GLY A 56 18.48 -3.44 12.45
N SER A 57 18.57 -2.89 11.24
CA SER A 57 18.09 -1.55 10.92
C SER A 57 16.55 -1.49 10.86
N HIS A 58 16.00 -0.44 11.45
CA HIS A 58 14.57 -0.11 11.38
C HIS A 58 14.33 0.99 10.35
N GLY A 59 13.16 0.97 9.72
CA GLY A 59 12.76 1.95 8.73
C GLY A 59 11.26 2.17 8.69
N VAL A 60 10.86 3.27 8.06
CA VAL A 60 9.47 3.64 7.84
C VAL A 60 9.26 3.86 6.34
N MET A 61 8.23 3.24 5.78
CA MET A 61 7.82 3.41 4.40
C MET A 61 6.43 4.03 4.36
N GLU A 62 6.29 5.11 3.59
CA GLU A 62 5.00 5.77 3.35
C GLU A 62 4.55 5.50 1.92
N ILE A 63 3.30 5.06 1.78
CA ILE A 63 2.70 4.74 0.49
C ILE A 63 1.39 5.49 0.35
N ASN A 64 1.31 6.41 -0.61
CA ASN A 64 0.11 7.19 -0.86
C ASN A 64 -1.02 6.33 -1.43
N ASP A 65 -2.25 6.62 -1.03
CA ASP A 65 -3.45 6.03 -1.61
C ASP A 65 -3.59 6.45 -3.08
N MET A 66 -3.73 5.47 -3.96
CA MET A 66 -3.93 5.65 -5.40
C MET A 66 -5.41 5.62 -5.80
N GLY A 67 -6.30 5.42 -4.82
CA GLY A 67 -7.74 5.23 -5.03
C GLY A 67 -8.08 3.95 -5.81
N PRO A 68 -9.38 3.60 -5.90
CA PRO A 68 -9.84 2.44 -6.66
C PRO A 68 -9.52 2.58 -8.15
N ASP A 69 -9.41 1.46 -8.87
CA ASP A 69 -9.40 1.51 -10.33
C ASP A 69 -10.75 2.04 -10.83
N GLU A 70 -10.71 2.91 -11.83
CA GLU A 70 -11.95 3.30 -12.52
C GLU A 70 -12.60 2.03 -13.08
N PRO A 71 -13.91 1.83 -12.85
CA PRO A 71 -14.60 0.69 -13.44
C PRO A 71 -14.47 0.77 -14.95
N LYS A 72 -13.99 -0.31 -15.58
CA LYS A 72 -13.76 -0.42 -17.04
C LYS A 72 -15.03 -0.31 -17.89
N ASN A 73 -16.17 0.06 -17.30
CA ASN A 73 -17.47 0.05 -17.95
C ASN A 73 -18.14 1.44 -17.88
N LYS A 74 -17.45 2.49 -18.35
CA LYS A 74 -18.15 3.60 -18.99
C LYS A 74 -18.51 3.16 -20.41
N LYS A 75 -19.53 2.31 -20.55
CA LYS A 75 -20.24 2.20 -21.83
C LYS A 75 -20.74 3.62 -22.12
N LYS A 76 -20.14 4.27 -23.11
CA LYS A 76 -20.73 5.44 -23.76
C LYS A 76 -22.03 4.92 -24.38
N ASN A 77 -23.15 5.21 -23.72
CA ASN A 77 -24.43 5.31 -24.43
C ASN A 77 -24.38 6.56 -25.31
#